data_AF-A0A7V0P5V8-F1
#
_entry.id   AF-A0A7V0P5V8-F1
#
_cell.length_a   1.000
_cell.length_b   1.000
_cell.length_c   1.000
_cell.angle_alpha   90.00
_cell.angle_beta   90.00
_cell.angle_gamma   90.00
#
_symmetry.space_group_name_H-M   'P 1'
#
loop_
_entity.id
_entity.type
_entity.pdbx_description
1 polymer ?
#
loop_
_entity_poly.entity_id
_entity_poly.type
_entity_poly.pdbx_seq_one_letter_code
_entity_poly.pdbx_strand_id
1 'polypeptide(L)'
;MDNFTSTSDNLIKTRLAEADLYYSQGLNEEARLICLELLKLTGDKSHPLYPELESRLKKLQVDGMETIQSGKTDSTTGKDLKPEDIKEYQDNKFNSCIGLMDAGFYSEAIEELKTLLEDEYRPGIIRAKIGESYLRLDTPFEALEYL
;
A
#
# COMPACT_ATOMS: atom_id res chain seq x y z
N MET A 1 -12.00 -3.53 -45.82
CA MET A 1 -10.64 -3.19 -45.34
C MET A 1 -10.69 -3.34 -43.83
N ASP A 2 -10.57 -4.57 -43.33
CA ASP A 2 -11.09 -4.97 -42.01
C ASP A 2 -10.01 -5.64 -41.13
N ASN A 3 -8.77 -5.15 -41.20
CA ASN A 3 -7.62 -5.75 -40.52
C ASN A 3 -7.05 -4.95 -39.34
N PHE A 4 -7.61 -3.79 -39.00
CA PHE A 4 -7.10 -2.95 -37.90
C PHE A 4 -7.72 -3.28 -36.53
N THR A 5 -8.91 -3.85 -36.48
CA THR A 5 -9.60 -4.21 -35.22
C THR A 5 -9.05 -5.49 -34.58
N SER A 6 -8.69 -6.51 -35.37
CA SER A 6 -8.22 -7.80 -34.83
C SER A 6 -6.85 -7.75 -34.14
N THR A 7 -5.94 -6.88 -34.58
CA THR A 7 -4.61 -6.73 -33.94
C THR A 7 -4.72 -6.01 -32.59
N SER A 8 -5.59 -5.00 -32.53
CA SER A 8 -5.95 -4.30 -31.28
C SER A 8 -6.57 -5.26 -30.27
N ASP A 9 -7.53 -6.08 -30.70
CA ASP A 9 -8.23 -7.00 -29.81
C ASP A 9 -7.32 -8.10 -29.22
N ASN A 10 -6.39 -8.63 -30.03
CA ASN A 10 -5.42 -9.61 -29.55
C ASN A 10 -4.40 -9.00 -28.58
N LEU A 11 -3.99 -7.76 -28.83
CA LEU A 11 -3.13 -7.02 -27.91
C LEU A 11 -3.83 -6.76 -26.57
N ILE A 12 -5.09 -6.34 -26.60
CA ILE A 12 -5.90 -6.11 -25.40
C ILE A 12 -6.05 -7.41 -24.60
N LYS A 13 -6.38 -8.52 -25.24
CA LYS A 13 -6.50 -9.84 -24.57
C LYS A 13 -5.20 -10.28 -23.91
N THR A 14 -4.06 -10.08 -24.59
CA THR A 14 -2.74 -10.46 -24.07
C THR A 14 -2.39 -9.65 -22.82
N ARG A 15 -2.58 -8.34 -22.88
CA ARG A 15 -2.38 -7.44 -21.74
C ARG A 15 -3.36 -7.72 -20.60
N LEU A 16 -4.59 -8.12 -20.90
CA LEU A 16 -5.57 -8.50 -19.88
C LEU A 16 -5.12 -9.78 -19.14
N ALA A 17 -4.60 -10.77 -19.87
CA ALA A 17 -4.03 -11.98 -19.26
C ALA A 17 -2.79 -11.67 -18.41
N GLU A 18 -2.00 -10.67 -18.81
CA GLU A 18 -0.87 -10.17 -18.01
C GLU A 18 -1.34 -9.55 -16.69
N ALA A 19 -2.39 -8.71 -16.73
CA ALA A 19 -2.99 -8.14 -15.52
C ALA A 19 -3.52 -9.23 -14.57
N ASP A 20 -4.13 -10.28 -15.10
CA ASP A 20 -4.64 -11.41 -14.31
C ASP A 20 -3.52 -12.20 -13.65
N LEU A 21 -2.41 -12.39 -14.36
CA LEU A 21 -1.23 -13.03 -13.81
C LEU A 21 -0.66 -12.22 -12.64
N TYR A 22 -0.50 -10.91 -12.80
CA TYR A 22 -0.01 -10.04 -11.72
C TYR A 22 -0.95 -10.04 -10.51
N TYR A 23 -2.25 -9.94 -10.74
CA TYR A 23 -3.23 -10.04 -9.67
C TYR A 23 -3.15 -11.39 -8.93
N SER A 24 -3.01 -12.51 -9.65
CA SER A 24 -2.84 -13.83 -9.03
C SER A 24 -1.57 -13.98 -8.19
N GLN A 25 -0.58 -13.12 -8.41
CA GLN A 25 0.68 -13.06 -7.67
C GLN A 25 0.65 -12.03 -6.53
N GLY A 26 -0.48 -11.35 -6.30
CA GLY A 26 -0.62 -10.27 -5.31
C GLY A 26 -0.05 -8.92 -5.76
N LEU A 27 0.36 -8.79 -7.03
CA LEU A 27 0.88 -7.56 -7.62
C LEU A 27 -0.28 -6.67 -8.10
N ASN A 28 -1.05 -6.17 -7.14
CA ASN A 28 -2.32 -5.47 -7.39
C ASN A 28 -2.14 -4.13 -8.11
N GLU A 29 -1.06 -3.41 -7.85
CA GLU A 29 -0.79 -2.11 -8.48
C GLU A 29 -0.38 -2.27 -9.95
N GLU A 30 0.45 -3.26 -10.25
CA GLU A 30 0.86 -3.62 -11.61
C GLU A 30 -0.35 -4.06 -12.45
N ALA A 31 -1.21 -4.91 -11.89
CA ALA A 31 -2.46 -5.31 -12.53
C ALA A 31 -3.38 -4.11 -12.81
N ARG A 32 -3.47 -3.16 -11.86
CA ARG A 32 -4.26 -1.92 -11.98
C ARG A 32 -3.74 -1.01 -13.08
N LEU A 33 -2.42 -0.80 -13.16
CA LEU A 33 -1.79 0.05 -14.17
C LEU A 33 -2.07 -0.46 -15.59
N ILE A 34 -2.03 -1.78 -15.80
CA ILE A 34 -2.36 -2.39 -17.10
C ILE A 34 -3.83 -2.17 -17.45
N CYS A 35 -4.75 -2.36 -16.51
CA CYS A 35 -6.17 -2.13 -16.75
C CYS A 35 -6.48 -0.66 -17.10
N LEU A 36 -5.77 0.30 -16.49
CA LEU A 36 -5.86 1.73 -16.82
C LEU A 36 -5.27 2.06 -18.19
N GLU A 37 -4.16 1.43 -18.57
CA GLU A 37 -3.56 1.55 -19.91
C GLU A 37 -4.54 1.03 -20.97
N LEU A 38 -5.17 -0.12 -20.73
CA LEU A 38 -6.17 -0.70 -21.61
C LEU A 38 -7.41 0.19 -21.77
N LEU A 39 -7.88 0.82 -20.70
CA LEU A 39 -8.98 1.79 -20.79
C LEU A 39 -8.63 2.98 -21.68
N LYS A 40 -7.41 3.53 -21.55
CA LYS A 40 -6.93 4.63 -22.40
C LYS A 40 -6.84 4.22 -23.88
N LEU A 41 -6.43 2.98 -24.15
CA LEU A 41 -6.37 2.41 -25.50
C LEU A 41 -7.76 2.19 -26.11
N THR A 42 -8.75 1.76 -25.32
CA THR A 42 -10.12 1.55 -25.79
C THR A 42 -10.91 2.85 -26.02
N GLY A 43 -10.42 3.98 -25.49
CA GLY A 43 -10.80 5.34 -25.89
C GLY A 43 -12.21 5.81 -25.51
N ASP A 44 -13.18 4.90 -25.31
CA ASP A 44 -14.57 5.29 -25.07
C ASP A 44 -15.37 4.23 -24.27
N LYS A 45 -16.36 4.68 -23.50
CA LYS A 45 -17.24 3.83 -22.67
C LYS A 45 -18.13 2.89 -23.48
N SER A 46 -18.17 3.11 -24.78
CA SER A 46 -18.90 2.33 -25.78
C SER A 46 -18.16 1.05 -26.21
N HIS A 47 -16.90 0.87 -25.80
CA HIS A 47 -16.12 -0.32 -26.14
C HIS A 47 -16.67 -1.58 -25.43
N PRO A 48 -16.84 -2.73 -26.12
CA PRO A 48 -17.41 -3.95 -25.53
C PRO A 48 -16.69 -4.47 -24.28
N LEU A 49 -15.39 -4.19 -24.17
CA LEU A 49 -14.53 -4.60 -23.06
C LEU A 49 -14.52 -3.60 -21.88
N TYR A 50 -15.16 -2.44 -22.03
CA TYR A 50 -15.20 -1.42 -20.99
C TYR A 50 -15.84 -1.92 -19.67
N PRO A 51 -16.99 -2.63 -19.68
CA PRO A 51 -17.59 -3.14 -18.44
C PRO A 51 -16.70 -4.18 -17.72
N GLU A 52 -15.95 -4.98 -18.50
CA GLU A 52 -15.04 -5.99 -17.96
C GLU A 52 -13.82 -5.35 -17.29
N LEU A 53 -13.21 -4.35 -17.93
CA LEU A 53 -12.11 -3.57 -17.37
C LEU A 53 -12.54 -2.78 -16.12
N GLU A 54 -13.74 -2.18 -16.14
CA GLU A 54 -14.27 -1.46 -14.98
C GLU A 54 -14.55 -2.41 -13.81
N SER A 55 -15.09 -3.60 -14.06
CA SER A 55 -15.33 -4.60 -13.02
C SER A 55 -14.03 -5.08 -12.38
N ARG A 56 -13.00 -5.32 -13.19
CA ARG A 56 -11.66 -5.73 -12.69
C ARG A 56 -10.99 -4.63 -11.89
N LEU A 57 -11.07 -3.37 -12.33
CA LEU A 57 -10.57 -2.23 -11.56
C LEU A 57 -11.29 -2.05 -10.22
N LYS A 58 -12.61 -2.32 -10.16
CA LYS A 58 -13.35 -2.33 -8.90
C LYS A 58 -12.89 -3.45 -7.98
N LYS A 59 -12.66 -4.66 -8.51
CA LYS A 59 -12.08 -5.77 -7.72
C LYS A 59 -10.69 -5.41 -7.19
N LEU A 60 -9.81 -4.89 -8.06
CA LEU A 60 -8.48 -4.42 -7.68
C LEU A 60 -8.50 -3.28 -6.65
N GLN A 61 -9.54 -2.44 -6.63
CA GLN A 61 -9.73 -1.43 -5.57
C GLN A 61 -10.23 -2.03 -4.26
N VAL A 62 -11.08 -3.06 -4.31
CA VAL A 62 -11.59 -3.73 -3.10
C VAL A 62 -10.50 -4.59 -2.47
N ASP A 63 -9.80 -5.38 -3.27
CA ASP A 63 -8.68 -6.20 -2.79
C ASP A 63 -7.45 -5.34 -2.48
N GLY A 64 -7.28 -4.24 -3.23
CA GLY A 64 -6.34 -3.17 -2.90
C GLY A 64 -6.71 -2.41 -1.64
N MET A 65 -7.96 -2.40 -1.18
CA MET A 65 -8.31 -1.90 0.15
C MET A 65 -8.00 -2.93 1.25
N GLU A 66 -8.05 -4.23 0.95
CA GLU A 66 -7.55 -5.28 1.84
C GLU A 66 -6.00 -5.36 1.86
N THR A 67 -5.30 -4.85 0.83
CA THR A 67 -3.83 -4.86 0.76
C THR A 67 -3.16 -3.48 0.79
N ILE A 68 -3.91 -2.38 0.80
CA ILE A 68 -3.41 -0.99 0.84
C ILE A 68 -4.25 -0.18 1.84
N GLN A 69 -4.10 -0.51 3.12
CA GLN A 69 -4.08 0.53 4.18
C GLN A 69 -2.63 0.99 4.42
N SER A 70 -1.85 1.13 3.35
CA SER A 70 -0.52 1.73 3.38
C SER A 70 -0.50 2.91 2.42
N GLY A 71 -0.45 4.13 2.96
CA GLY A 71 -0.14 5.32 2.18
C GLY A 71 -1.34 6.15 1.71
N LYS A 72 -2.23 6.53 2.63
CA LYS A 72 -2.85 7.85 2.52
C LYS A 72 -2.81 8.57 3.86
N THR A 73 -1.82 9.43 3.98
CA THR A 73 -1.77 10.54 4.94
C THR A 73 -2.94 11.49 4.65
N ASP A 74 -4.13 11.13 5.12
CA ASP A 74 -5.09 12.14 5.53
C ASP A 74 -5.00 12.18 7.05
N SER A 75 -4.36 13.25 7.56
CA SER A 75 -4.45 13.66 8.95
C SER A 75 -5.91 13.99 9.27
N THR A 76 -6.74 12.97 9.47
CA THR A 76 -8.03 13.12 10.13
C THR A 76 -7.82 12.76 11.59
N THR A 77 -7.48 13.81 12.34
CA THR A 77 -7.82 13.99 13.75
C THR A 77 -9.04 13.18 14.15
N GLY A 78 -8.86 12.39 15.21
CA GLY A 78 -9.80 11.39 15.70
C GLY A 78 -11.27 11.77 15.62
N LYS A 79 -12.06 10.86 15.04
CA LYS A 79 -13.48 10.72 15.31
C LYS A 79 -13.90 9.27 15.01
N ASP A 80 -14.21 8.58 16.10
CA ASP A 80 -15.08 7.39 16.17
C ASP A 80 -14.61 6.11 15.46
N LEU A 81 -13.32 5.76 15.55
CA LEU A 81 -12.90 4.38 15.35
C LEU A 81 -13.29 3.54 16.57
N LYS A 82 -13.76 2.31 16.35
CA LYS A 82 -14.02 1.40 17.47
C LYS A 82 -12.68 1.05 18.15
N PRO A 83 -12.66 0.75 19.45
CA PRO A 83 -11.44 0.37 20.15
C PRO A 83 -10.67 -0.78 19.46
N GLU A 84 -11.40 -1.70 18.84
CA GLU A 84 -10.83 -2.81 18.07
C GLU A 84 -10.09 -2.31 16.81
N ASP A 85 -10.69 -1.36 16.09
CA ASP A 85 -10.12 -0.76 14.87
C ASP A 85 -8.86 0.07 15.20
N ILE A 86 -8.84 0.75 16.35
CA ILE A 86 -7.66 1.51 16.82
C ILE A 86 -6.49 0.57 17.10
N LYS A 87 -6.76 -0.53 17.81
CA LYS A 87 -5.71 -1.49 18.14
C LYS A 87 -5.13 -2.15 16.90
N GLU A 88 -5.99 -2.57 15.96
CA GLU A 88 -5.54 -3.15 14.69
C GLU A 88 -4.72 -2.15 13.88
N TYR A 89 -5.17 -0.90 13.80
CA TYR A 89 -4.41 0.17 13.15
C TYR A 89 -3.01 0.36 13.77
N GLN A 90 -2.93 0.43 15.10
CA GLN A 90 -1.66 0.61 15.81
C GLN A 90 -0.75 -0.63 15.65
N ASP A 91 -1.30 -1.84 15.69
CA ASP A 91 -0.58 -3.09 15.44
C ASP A 91 -0.01 -3.13 14.01
N ASN A 92 -0.80 -2.73 13.01
CA ASN A 92 -0.37 -2.65 11.60
C ASN A 92 0.72 -1.58 11.42
N LYS A 93 0.54 -0.40 12.01
CA LYS A 93 1.53 0.69 11.97
C LYS A 93 2.85 0.27 12.62
N PHE A 94 2.80 -0.44 13.73
CA PHE A 94 3.99 -0.99 14.38
C PHE A 94 4.72 -2.00 13.47
N ASN A 95 3.99 -2.93 12.84
CA ASN A 95 4.59 -3.89 11.90
C ASN A 95 5.26 -3.19 10.71
N SER A 96 4.66 -2.11 10.19
CA SER A 96 5.29 -1.28 9.15
C SER A 96 6.59 -0.65 9.62
N CYS A 97 6.66 -0.16 10.87
CA CYS A 97 7.90 0.37 11.46
C CYS A 97 9.00 -0.70 11.52
N ILE A 98 8.64 -1.94 11.90
CA ILE A 98 9.60 -3.06 11.88
C ILE A 98 10.11 -3.33 10.47
N GLY A 99 9.22 -3.34 9.47
CA GLY A 99 9.62 -3.47 8.06
C GLY A 99 10.59 -2.38 7.59
N LEU A 100 10.36 -1.12 8.01
CA LEU A 100 11.29 -0.01 7.74
C LEU A 100 12.66 -0.25 8.39
N MET A 101 12.69 -0.67 9.65
CA MET A 101 13.94 -0.99 10.36
C MET A 101 14.71 -2.12 9.67
N ASP A 102 14.02 -3.21 9.28
CA ASP A 102 14.64 -4.35 8.60
C ASP A 102 15.20 -3.97 7.21
N ALA A 103 14.55 -3.02 6.53
CA ALA A 103 15.03 -2.46 5.27
C ALA A 103 16.13 -1.39 5.45
N GLY A 104 16.45 -1.00 6.68
CA GLY A 104 17.48 0.00 6.99
C GLY A 104 17.00 1.46 6.97
N PHE A 105 15.71 1.70 6.82
CA PHE A 105 15.08 3.03 6.88
C PHE A 105 14.81 3.44 8.34
N TYR A 106 15.88 3.59 9.11
CA TYR A 106 15.79 3.83 10.55
C TYR A 106 15.23 5.22 10.90
N SER A 107 15.52 6.24 10.10
CA SER A 107 15.02 7.60 10.35
C SER A 107 13.50 7.66 10.21
N GLU A 108 12.96 7.08 9.15
CA GLU A 108 11.53 6.96 8.89
C GLU A 108 10.85 6.10 9.95
N ALA A 109 11.49 4.99 10.35
CA ALA A 109 10.97 4.16 11.43
C ALA A 109 10.86 4.94 12.75
N ILE A 110 11.85 5.77 13.09
CA ILE A 110 11.83 6.59 14.32
C ILE A 110 10.67 7.59 14.31
N GLU A 111 10.43 8.28 13.19
CA GLU A 111 9.33 9.25 13.07
C GLU A 111 7.98 8.57 13.33
N GLU A 112 7.74 7.43 12.69
CA GLU A 112 6.48 6.70 12.87
C GLU A 112 6.36 6.08 14.26
N LEU A 113 7.44 5.55 14.83
CA LEU A 113 7.46 5.02 16.20
C LEU A 113 7.17 6.11 17.25
N LYS A 114 7.61 7.36 17.04
CA LYS A 114 7.28 8.46 17.96
C LYS A 114 5.79 8.76 17.99
N THR A 115 5.10 8.67 16.85
CA THR A 115 3.63 8.83 16.83
C THR A 115 2.92 7.73 17.62
N LEU A 116 3.39 6.48 17.51
CA LEU A 116 2.87 5.36 18.32
C LEU A 116 3.17 5.55 19.82
N LEU A 117 4.29 6.17 20.16
CA LEU A 117 4.64 6.49 21.54
C LEU A 117 3.73 7.57 22.13
N GLU A 118 3.39 8.60 21.34
CA GLU A 118 2.42 9.66 21.71
C GLU A 118 1.03 9.08 21.96
N ASP A 119 0.64 8.05 21.19
CA ASP A 119 -0.62 7.31 21.36
C ASP A 119 -0.60 6.30 22.53
N GLU A 120 0.47 6.29 23.36
CA GLU A 120 0.71 5.34 24.46
C GLU A 120 0.63 3.86 24.03
N TYR A 121 0.84 3.56 22.75
CA TYR A 121 0.80 2.21 22.24
C TYR A 121 2.09 1.47 22.64
N ARG A 122 1.97 0.47 23.53
CA ARG A 122 3.07 -0.42 23.98
C ARG A 122 4.40 0.34 24.25
N PRO A 123 4.40 1.35 25.14
CA PRO A 123 5.45 2.36 25.22
C PRO A 123 6.84 1.78 25.49
N GLY A 124 6.94 0.69 26.27
CA GLY A 124 8.22 0.03 26.54
C GLY A 124 8.87 -0.57 25.29
N ILE A 125 8.08 -1.23 24.43
CA ILE A 125 8.59 -1.83 23.19
C ILE A 125 8.94 -0.73 22.18
N ILE A 126 8.09 0.28 22.06
CA ILE A 126 8.32 1.41 21.15
C ILE A 126 9.60 2.16 21.54
N ARG A 127 9.79 2.48 22.82
CA ARG A 127 11.02 3.11 23.32
C ARG A 127 12.25 2.27 22.98
N ALA A 128 12.23 0.98 23.29
CA ALA A 128 13.35 0.09 22.95
C ALA A 128 13.67 0.09 21.44
N LYS A 129 12.64 0.13 20.58
CA LYS A 129 12.82 0.17 19.11
C LYS A 129 13.34 1.51 18.60
N ILE A 130 12.94 2.63 19.21
CA ILE A 130 13.50 3.95 18.90
C ILE A 130 14.98 4.00 19.31
N GLY A 131 15.30 3.53 20.52
CA GLY A 131 16.68 3.43 21.00
C GLY A 131 17.56 2.57 20.08
N GLU A 132 17.07 1.38 19.69
CA GLU A 132 17.75 0.51 18.72
C GLU A 132 18.02 1.22 17.39
N SER A 133 17.02 1.94 16.85
CA SER A 133 17.14 2.67 15.58
C SER A 133 18.17 3.79 15.66
N TYR A 134 18.21 4.56 16.75
CA TYR A 134 19.23 5.59 16.96
C TYR A 134 20.64 5.01 17.08
N LEU A 135 20.80 3.84 17.73
CA LEU A 135 22.10 3.15 17.74
C LEU A 135 22.53 2.72 16.33
N ARG A 136 21.59 2.33 15.46
CA ARG A 136 21.89 1.97 14.05
C ARG A 136 22.29 3.17 13.20
N LEU A 137 21.82 4.36 13.55
CA LEU A 137 22.18 5.64 12.91
C LEU A 137 23.46 6.27 13.47
N ASP A 138 24.15 5.61 14.40
CA ASP A 138 25.35 6.14 15.09
C ASP A 138 25.07 7.45 15.86
N THR A 139 23.86 7.58 16.41
CA THR A 139 23.41 8.69 17.25
C THR A 139 23.13 8.18 18.68
N PRO A 140 24.16 7.82 19.46
CA PRO A 140 24.00 7.10 20.72
C PRO A 140 23.44 7.95 21.86
N PHE A 141 23.58 9.28 21.80
CA PHE A 141 23.06 10.16 22.85
C PHE A 141 21.54 10.26 22.79
N GLU A 142 20.99 10.35 21.58
CA GLU A 142 19.57 10.28 21.32
C GLU A 142 19.01 8.92 21.73
N ALA A 143 19.75 7.83 21.50
CA ALA A 143 19.34 6.50 21.93
C ALA A 143 19.11 6.39 23.44
N LEU A 144 19.92 7.06 24.27
CA LEU A 144 19.82 7.04 25.73
C LEU A 144 18.50 7.64 26.27
N GLU A 145 17.82 8.48 25.50
CA GLU A 145 16.51 9.01 25.91
C GLU A 145 15.41 7.93 25.89
N TYR A 146 15.66 6.79 25.24
CA TYR A 146 14.68 5.73 24.99
C TYR A 146 15.08 4.34 25.52
N LEU A 147 16.28 4.20 26.12
CA LEU A 147 16.77 2.98 26.76
C LEU A 147 16.63 3.06 28.29
#